data_AF-A0A937YL26-F1
#
_entry.id   AF-A0A937YL26-F1
#
_cell.length_a   1.000
_cell.length_b   1.000
_cell.length_c   1.000
_cell.angle_alpha   90.00
_cell.angle_beta   90.00
_cell.angle_gamma   90.00
#
_symmetry.space_group_name_H-M   'P 1'
#
loop_
_entity.id
_entity.type
_entity.pdbx_description
1 polymer ?
#
loop_
_entity_poly.entity_id
_entity_poly.type
_entity_poly.pdbx_seq_one_letter_code
_entity_poly.pdbx_strand_id
1 'polypeptide(L)'
;MNLARTTGLAGLGLLVALGAQAETLNSKGARLAPVKVPIAAANVGKTVELGGDVPTASHVMASMPDGRSLQRTNQGYWLPWDGTPASLIDNGFQPTGGLLTFKVLKEDLTQRFLPVTVTVAYRAGGQLKFGVFDVVPE
;
A
#
# COMPACT_ATOMS: atom_id res chain seq x y z
N MET A 1 42.15 21.15 -46.63
CA MET A 1 42.69 20.19 -45.64
C MET A 1 42.67 20.87 -44.29
N ASN A 2 42.14 20.35 -43.18
CA ASN A 2 41.25 19.21 -42.93
C ASN A 2 40.62 19.46 -41.55
N LEU A 3 39.39 18.96 -41.37
CA LEU A 3 38.55 19.02 -40.17
C LEU A 3 39.25 18.47 -38.91
N ALA A 4 38.92 19.02 -37.74
CA ALA A 4 38.55 18.24 -36.54
C ALA A 4 38.02 19.17 -35.42
N ARG A 5 36.69 19.37 -35.39
CA ARG A 5 35.97 19.72 -34.15
C ARG A 5 35.46 18.40 -33.57
N THR A 6 36.05 17.95 -32.47
CA THR A 6 35.58 16.76 -31.75
C THR A 6 34.74 17.22 -30.57
N THR A 7 33.46 17.51 -30.85
CA THR A 7 32.40 17.51 -29.85
C THR A 7 32.07 16.06 -29.53
N GLY A 8 32.26 15.62 -28.28
CA GLY A 8 32.09 14.22 -27.91
C GLY A 8 31.56 14.02 -26.50
N LEU A 9 30.24 13.79 -26.43
CA LEU A 9 29.49 13.10 -25.38
C LEU A 9 29.55 13.65 -23.94
N ALA A 10 28.67 14.62 -23.65
CA ALA A 10 28.00 14.62 -22.36
C ALA A 10 27.11 13.37 -22.32
N GLY A 11 27.57 12.33 -21.63
CA GLY A 11 26.75 11.17 -21.32
C GLY A 11 25.57 11.59 -20.45
N LEU A 12 24.42 11.82 -21.07
CA LEU A 12 23.14 11.79 -20.36
C LEU A 12 22.98 10.37 -19.83
N GLY A 13 23.37 10.19 -18.58
CA GLY A 13 22.93 9.06 -17.78
C GLY A 13 21.41 9.13 -17.70
N LEU A 14 20.74 8.39 -18.58
CA LEU A 14 19.33 8.10 -18.47
C LEU A 14 19.16 7.30 -17.18
N LEU A 15 18.89 8.00 -16.08
CA LEU A 15 18.33 7.37 -14.89
C LEU A 15 16.95 6.87 -15.31
N VAL A 16 16.88 5.59 -15.63
CA VAL A 16 15.62 4.85 -15.67
C VAL A 16 15.13 4.86 -14.23
N ALA A 17 14.28 5.83 -13.89
CA ALA A 17 13.41 5.67 -12.75
C ALA A 17 12.57 4.43 -13.05
N LEU A 18 12.88 3.31 -12.38
CA LEU A 18 11.96 2.21 -12.23
C LEU A 18 10.74 2.79 -11.51
N GLY A 19 9.81 3.33 -12.30
CA GLY A 19 8.59 3.90 -11.78
C GLY A 19 7.86 2.79 -11.06
N ALA A 20 7.84 2.85 -9.73
CA ALA A 20 6.78 2.20 -8.99
C ALA A 20 5.48 2.65 -9.66
N GLN A 21 4.76 1.72 -10.29
CA GLN A 21 3.51 2.09 -10.92
C GLN A 21 2.63 2.72 -9.85
N ALA A 22 2.03 3.84 -10.21
CA ALA A 22 0.93 4.45 -9.50
C ALA A 22 -0.11 3.40 -9.11
N GLU A 23 -0.06 2.93 -7.87
CA GLU A 23 -1.01 1.94 -7.37
C GLU A 23 -2.33 2.66 -7.07
N THR A 24 -3.42 2.26 -7.71
CA THR A 24 -4.75 2.85 -7.49
C THR A 24 -5.72 1.82 -6.93
N LEU A 25 -6.68 2.28 -6.14
CA LEU A 25 -7.76 1.44 -5.62
C LEU A 25 -9.01 1.60 -6.49
N ASN A 26 -9.83 0.55 -6.56
CA ASN A 26 -11.10 0.60 -7.27
C ASN A 26 -12.17 -0.24 -6.55
N SER A 27 -13.43 -0.09 -6.95
CA SER A 27 -14.58 -0.75 -6.32
C SER A 27 -14.71 -2.24 -6.64
N LYS A 28 -13.94 -2.75 -7.61
CA LYS A 28 -13.86 -4.18 -7.94
C LYS A 28 -12.70 -4.89 -7.23
N GLY A 29 -11.87 -4.14 -6.51
CA GLY A 29 -10.63 -4.62 -5.92
C GLY A 29 -9.46 -4.50 -6.90
N ALA A 30 -8.40 -3.82 -6.47
CA ALA A 30 -7.12 -3.78 -7.17
C ALA A 30 -6.17 -4.86 -6.65
N ARG A 31 -5.36 -5.47 -7.53
CA ARG A 31 -4.20 -6.26 -7.10
C ARG A 31 -3.00 -5.34 -7.01
N LEU A 32 -2.48 -5.20 -5.80
CA LEU A 32 -1.37 -4.33 -5.47
C LEU A 32 -0.05 -5.12 -5.45
N ALA A 33 1.06 -4.43 -5.64
CA ALA A 33 2.40 -5.01 -5.57
C ALA A 33 2.66 -5.54 -4.15
N PRO A 34 3.19 -6.78 -4.01
CA PRO A 34 3.50 -7.35 -2.72
C PRO A 34 4.58 -6.53 -2.01
N VAL A 35 4.57 -6.58 -0.68
CA VAL A 35 5.62 -5.99 0.15
C VAL A 35 6.47 -7.11 0.70
N LYS A 36 7.76 -7.11 0.34
CA LYS A 36 8.74 -8.01 0.97
C LYS A 36 9.26 -7.35 2.23
N VAL A 37 9.44 -8.14 3.28
CA VAL A 37 9.94 -7.63 4.56
C VAL A 37 11.06 -8.50 5.11
N PRO A 38 12.09 -7.89 5.71
CA PRO A 38 13.08 -8.63 6.48
C PRO A 38 12.41 -9.25 7.72
N ILE A 39 12.91 -10.41 8.14
CA ILE A 39 12.36 -11.15 9.30
C ILE A 39 12.52 -10.33 10.60
N ALA A 40 13.45 -9.38 10.68
CA ALA A 40 13.58 -8.48 11.81
C ALA A 40 12.67 -7.25 11.66
N ALA A 41 11.67 -7.12 12.55
CA ALA A 41 10.89 -5.90 12.82
C ALA A 41 10.59 -5.03 11.57
N ALA A 42 9.58 -5.42 10.78
CA ALA A 42 9.21 -4.65 9.60
C ALA A 42 8.10 -3.62 9.90
N ASN A 43 8.35 -2.38 9.46
CA ASN A 43 7.30 -1.38 9.28
C ASN A 43 6.71 -1.57 7.88
N VAL A 44 5.45 -1.96 7.79
CA VAL A 44 4.76 -2.14 6.49
C VAL A 44 3.86 -0.95 6.24
N GLY A 45 4.13 -0.27 5.13
CA GLY A 45 3.29 0.79 4.60
C GLY A 45 2.88 0.51 3.16
N LYS A 46 1.77 1.11 2.74
CA LYS A 46 1.32 1.07 1.34
C LYS A 46 0.78 2.45 0.96
N THR A 47 1.28 3.00 -0.13
CA THR A 47 0.82 4.30 -0.65
C THR A 47 0.07 4.06 -1.95
N VAL A 48 -1.06 4.74 -2.10
CA VAL A 48 -1.91 4.66 -3.28
C VAL A 48 -2.25 6.06 -3.78
N GLU A 49 -2.48 6.16 -5.08
CA GLU A 49 -3.02 7.37 -5.70
C GLU A 49 -4.54 7.44 -5.57
N LEU A 50 -5.04 8.64 -5.32
CA LEU A 50 -6.47 8.91 -5.16
C LEU A 50 -7.17 9.27 -6.47
N GLY A 51 -6.42 9.65 -7.52
CA GLY A 51 -7.01 9.99 -8.81
C GLY A 51 -8.08 11.10 -8.74
N GLY A 52 -7.96 12.02 -7.78
CA GLY A 52 -8.93 13.09 -7.53
C GLY A 52 -10.03 12.75 -6.53
N ASP A 53 -10.08 11.52 -6.00
CA ASP A 53 -10.98 11.18 -4.91
C ASP A 53 -10.67 12.00 -3.65
N VAL A 54 -11.73 12.28 -2.89
CA VAL A 54 -11.66 12.83 -1.53
C VAL A 54 -12.13 11.75 -0.55
N PRO A 55 -11.19 11.02 0.10
CA PRO A 55 -11.55 10.00 1.07
C PRO A 55 -12.31 10.56 2.27
N THR A 56 -13.37 9.86 2.68
CA THR A 56 -14.15 10.17 3.90
C THR A 56 -13.89 9.20 5.04
N ALA A 57 -13.27 8.05 4.75
CA ALA A 57 -12.83 7.04 5.72
C ALA A 57 -11.74 6.17 5.07
N SER A 58 -10.89 5.58 5.90
CA SER A 58 -9.79 4.71 5.48
C SER A 58 -9.77 3.43 6.33
N HIS A 59 -9.39 2.30 5.75
CA HIS A 59 -9.50 1.01 6.40
C HIS A 59 -8.31 0.12 6.04
N VAL A 60 -7.89 -0.68 7.00
CA VAL A 60 -6.87 -1.71 6.82
C VAL A 60 -7.38 -3.01 7.44
N MET A 61 -7.34 -4.08 6.66
CA MET A 61 -7.73 -5.42 7.06
C MET A 61 -6.63 -6.41 6.71
N ALA A 62 -6.60 -7.53 7.42
CA ALA A 62 -5.65 -8.61 7.19
C ALA A 62 -6.36 -9.96 7.21
N SER A 63 -5.97 -10.83 6.28
CA SER A 63 -6.32 -12.25 6.28
C SER A 63 -5.07 -13.04 6.65
N MET A 64 -5.14 -13.73 7.78
CA MET A 64 -4.03 -14.46 8.37
C MET A 64 -3.98 -15.91 7.83
N PRO A 65 -2.80 -16.56 7.79
CA PRO A 65 -2.68 -17.96 7.38
C PRO A 65 -3.51 -18.95 8.19
N ASP A 66 -3.78 -18.60 9.46
CA ASP A 66 -4.59 -19.41 10.38
C ASP A 66 -6.11 -19.24 10.17
N GLY A 67 -6.52 -18.53 9.11
CA GLY A 67 -7.92 -18.31 8.75
C GLY A 67 -8.59 -17.14 9.47
N ARG A 68 -7.90 -16.44 10.37
CA ARG A 68 -8.48 -15.25 11.03
C ARG A 68 -8.51 -14.06 10.08
N SER A 69 -9.62 -13.32 10.13
CA SER A 69 -9.75 -11.99 9.54
C SER A 69 -9.66 -10.94 10.63
N LEU A 70 -8.79 -9.96 10.44
CA LEU A 70 -8.55 -8.88 11.37
C LEU A 70 -8.78 -7.53 10.70
N GLN A 71 -9.19 -6.54 11.48
CA GLN A 71 -9.20 -5.13 11.08
C GLN A 71 -8.34 -4.30 12.02
N ARG A 72 -7.69 -3.29 11.46
CA ARG A 72 -6.87 -2.34 12.22
C ARG A 72 -7.77 -1.26 12.80
N THR A 73 -7.52 -0.85 14.04
CA THR A 73 -8.17 0.33 14.65
C THR A 73 -7.40 1.61 14.30
N ASN A 74 -7.98 2.79 14.53
CA ASN A 74 -7.27 4.07 14.40
C ASN A 74 -5.98 4.11 15.26
N GLN A 75 -6.05 3.56 16.48
CA GLN A 75 -4.90 3.47 17.40
C GLN A 75 -3.84 2.44 16.96
N GLY A 76 -4.11 1.63 15.93
CA GLY A 76 -3.18 0.66 15.38
C GLY A 76 -3.19 -0.72 16.02
N TYR A 77 -4.20 -1.02 16.82
CA TYR A 77 -4.47 -2.37 17.30
C TYR A 77 -5.17 -3.20 16.22
N TRP A 78 -5.08 -4.51 16.34
CA TRP A 78 -5.76 -5.45 15.47
C TRP A 78 -6.85 -6.18 16.25
N LEU A 79 -8.07 -6.13 15.73
CA LEU A 79 -9.24 -6.79 16.31
C LEU A 79 -9.81 -7.79 15.30
N PRO A 80 -10.47 -8.87 15.75
CA PRO A 80 -11.28 -9.71 14.88
C PRO A 80 -12.26 -8.88 14.04
N TRP A 81 -12.39 -9.25 12.78
CA TRP A 81 -13.34 -8.63 11.86
C TRP A 81 -14.33 -9.67 11.35
N ASP A 82 -15.61 -9.29 11.26
CA ASP A 82 -16.71 -10.14 10.83
C ASP A 82 -16.80 -10.30 9.29
N GLY A 83 -15.92 -9.62 8.54
CA GLY A 83 -15.90 -9.65 7.07
C GLY A 83 -16.89 -8.68 6.41
N THR A 84 -17.64 -7.88 7.18
CA THR A 84 -18.65 -6.98 6.62
C THR A 84 -18.10 -5.56 6.41
N PRO A 85 -18.34 -4.91 5.25
CA PRO A 85 -17.92 -3.52 5.03
C PRO A 85 -18.55 -2.50 5.99
N ALA A 86 -19.70 -2.83 6.59
CA ALA A 86 -20.44 -1.95 7.51
C ALA A 86 -19.79 -1.87 8.89
N SER A 87 -19.03 -2.89 9.31
CA SER A 87 -18.34 -2.94 10.60
C SER A 87 -16.91 -2.38 10.57
N LEU A 88 -16.46 -1.91 9.40
CA LEU A 88 -15.10 -1.42 9.22
C LEU A 88 -14.85 -0.16 10.05
N ILE A 89 -13.81 -0.23 10.87
CA ILE A 89 -13.34 0.89 11.69
C ILE A 89 -12.57 1.87 10.80
N ASP A 90 -12.93 3.15 10.85
CA ASP A 90 -12.13 4.19 10.22
C ASP A 90 -10.78 4.34 10.92
N ASN A 91 -9.71 4.23 10.15
CA ASN A 91 -8.33 4.35 10.58
C ASN A 91 -7.84 5.80 10.58
N GLY A 92 -8.60 6.74 9.99
CA GLY A 92 -8.31 8.17 10.03
C GLY A 92 -7.09 8.63 9.23
N PHE A 93 -6.57 7.80 8.31
CA PHE A 93 -5.47 8.21 7.42
C PHE A 93 -5.88 9.41 6.57
N GLN A 94 -5.03 10.44 6.56
CA GLN A 94 -5.30 11.67 5.85
C GLN A 94 -4.57 11.69 4.49
N PRO A 95 -5.24 12.14 3.41
CA PRO A 95 -4.61 12.28 2.12
C PRO A 95 -3.59 13.42 2.13
N THR A 96 -2.52 13.30 1.36
CA THR A 96 -1.51 14.35 1.16
C THR A 96 -1.05 14.34 -0.29
N GLY A 97 -1.20 15.47 -0.99
CA GLY A 97 -0.72 15.60 -2.37
C GLY A 97 -1.35 14.60 -3.36
N GLY A 98 -2.63 14.26 -3.19
CA GLY A 98 -3.31 13.27 -4.05
C GLY A 98 -2.97 11.81 -3.75
N LEU A 99 -2.20 11.57 -2.68
CA LEU A 99 -1.82 10.24 -2.22
C LEU A 99 -2.48 9.94 -0.88
N LEU A 100 -2.69 8.64 -0.61
CA LEU A 100 -3.08 8.14 0.70
C LEU A 100 -2.08 7.05 1.13
N THR A 101 -1.44 7.27 2.27
CA THR A 101 -0.44 6.35 2.81
C THR A 101 -0.99 5.61 4.02
N PHE A 102 -1.15 4.30 3.87
CA PHE A 102 -1.59 3.39 4.90
C PHE A 102 -0.40 2.88 5.71
N LYS A 103 -0.50 2.98 7.03
CA LYS A 103 0.36 2.25 7.95
C LYS A 103 -0.32 0.93 8.33
N VAL A 104 0.30 -0.19 7.97
CA VAL A 104 -0.34 -1.51 8.10
C VAL A 104 0.18 -2.22 9.35
N LEU A 105 1.45 -2.63 9.37
CA LEU A 105 2.02 -3.42 10.47
C LEU A 105 3.11 -2.63 11.20
N LYS A 106 3.16 -2.81 12.52
CA LYS A 106 4.31 -2.46 13.35
C LYS A 106 4.72 -3.72 14.12
N GLU A 107 5.95 -4.17 13.88
CA GLU A 107 6.77 -5.08 14.70
C GLU A 107 6.17 -6.47 15.07
N ASP A 108 5.03 -6.58 15.76
CA ASP A 108 4.56 -7.84 16.37
C ASP A 108 3.87 -8.83 15.41
N LEU A 109 3.22 -8.36 14.34
CA LEU A 109 2.48 -9.26 13.45
C LEU A 109 3.35 -9.94 12.39
N THR A 110 4.50 -9.36 12.06
CA THR A 110 5.31 -9.77 10.90
C THR A 110 6.15 -11.03 11.16
N GLN A 111 6.58 -11.31 12.38
CA GLN A 111 7.45 -12.49 12.59
C GLN A 111 6.67 -13.81 12.68
N ARG A 112 5.45 -13.78 13.24
CA ARG A 112 4.73 -15.00 13.59
C ARG A 112 3.68 -15.43 12.57
N PHE A 113 3.29 -14.53 11.67
CA PHE A 113 2.11 -14.73 10.84
C PHE A 113 2.32 -14.43 9.35
N LEU A 114 3.57 -14.27 8.90
CA LEU A 114 3.84 -14.21 7.47
C LEU A 114 3.71 -15.61 6.83
N PRO A 115 3.23 -15.68 5.57
CA PRO A 115 2.75 -14.56 4.75
C PRO A 115 1.39 -14.04 5.23
N VAL A 116 1.10 -12.74 5.10
CA VAL A 116 -0.23 -12.19 5.41
C VAL A 116 -0.78 -11.45 4.20
N THR A 117 -2.05 -11.65 3.89
CA THR A 117 -2.73 -10.89 2.84
C THR A 117 -3.38 -9.67 3.47
N VAL A 118 -3.03 -8.49 2.98
CA VAL A 118 -3.50 -7.21 3.48
C VAL A 118 -4.43 -6.56 2.46
N THR A 119 -5.55 -6.06 2.96
CA THR A 119 -6.46 -5.20 2.20
C THR A 119 -6.35 -3.78 2.74
N VAL A 120 -6.11 -2.82 1.85
CA VAL A 120 -6.25 -1.39 2.14
C VAL A 120 -7.45 -0.85 1.39
N ALA A 121 -8.20 0.04 2.01
CA ALA A 121 -9.39 0.60 1.42
C ALA A 121 -9.64 2.03 1.87
N TYR A 122 -10.39 2.78 1.06
CA TYR A 122 -10.97 4.05 1.47
C TYR A 122 -12.39 4.21 0.90
N ARG A 123 -13.17 5.07 1.55
CA ARG A 123 -14.49 5.47 1.07
C ARG A 123 -14.41 6.80 0.34
N ALA A 124 -14.94 6.87 -0.87
CA ALA A 124 -15.08 8.11 -1.64
C ALA A 124 -16.35 8.04 -2.48
N GLY A 125 -17.13 9.13 -2.52
CA GLY A 125 -18.38 9.19 -3.31
C GLY A 125 -19.40 8.09 -2.95
N GLY A 126 -19.45 7.65 -1.68
CA GLY A 126 -20.32 6.57 -1.21
C GLY A 126 -19.86 5.15 -1.57
N GLN A 127 -18.75 4.98 -2.30
CA GLN A 127 -18.19 3.69 -2.66
C GLN A 127 -17.00 3.31 -1.79
N LEU A 128 -16.83 2.02 -1.51
CA LEU A 128 -15.60 1.48 -0.97
C LEU A 128 -14.67 1.12 -2.14
N LYS A 129 -13.52 1.79 -2.24
CA LYS A 129 -12.45 1.43 -3.16
C LYS A 129 -11.37 0.70 -2.37
N PHE A 130 -10.92 -0.44 -2.87
CA PHE A 130 -10.00 -1.30 -2.13
C PHE A 130 -8.96 -1.95 -3.04
N GLY A 131 -7.88 -2.43 -2.43
CA GLY A 131 -6.85 -3.21 -3.07
C GLY A 131 -6.17 -4.15 -2.10
N VAL A 132 -5.60 -5.21 -2.64
CA VAL A 132 -5.06 -6.34 -1.89
C VAL A 132 -3.60 -6.57 -2.28
N PHE A 133 -2.73 -6.72 -1.30
CA PHE A 133 -1.34 -7.15 -1.50
C PHE A 133 -0.95 -8.18 -0.44
N ASP A 134 0.05 -8.98 -0.79
CA ASP A 134 0.66 -9.90 0.15
C ASP A 134 1.87 -9.22 0.82
N VAL A 135 2.02 -9.44 2.12
CA VAL A 135 3.26 -9.21 2.84
C VAL A 135 3.94 -10.57 3.00
N VAL A 136 5.18 -10.66 2.52
CA VAL A 136 5.93 -11.91 2.46
C VAL A 136 7.35 -11.69 2.98
N PRO A 137 8.02 -12.73 3.52
CA PRO A 137 9.43 -12.63 3.85
C PRO A 137 10.27 -12.35 2.58
N GLU A 138 11.37 -11.63 2.74
CA GLU A 138 12.41 -11.48 1.70
C GLU A 138 13.06 -12.80 1.29
#